data_AF-A0A433Q9E8-F1
#
_entry.id   AF-A0A433Q9E8-F1
#
_cell.length_a   1.000
_cell.length_b   1.000
_cell.length_c   1.000
_cell.angle_alpha   90.00
_cell.angle_beta   90.00
_cell.angle_gamma   90.00
#
_symmetry.space_group_name_H-M   'P 1'
#
loop_
_entity.id
_entity.type
_entity.pdbx_description
1 polymer ?
#
loop_
_entity_poly.entity_id
_entity_poly.type
_entity_poly.pdbx_seq_one_letter_code
_entity_poly.pdbx_strand_id
1 'polypeptide(L)'
;MKRTIKFLCALSAGHEDSYRLADDMEKQYEFSLYDSLALTSDPTRPKLLAGLKIYTTPKTTPKPAEMKELVEAAGGQFLANEPVDTDNKEGVVVIGCKEDIKACQSLDAMGFQVMSSEFILTGILRQKLEYASHKLDFPGPASVSPPPVLAPGPSAPSRTKRKLRKSSAL
;
A
#
# COMPACT_ATOMS: atom_id res chain seq x y z
N MET A 1 -3.19 -24.21 8.71
CA MET A 1 -3.11 -24.42 7.25
C MET A 1 -2.59 -23.14 6.60
N LYS A 2 -1.63 -23.21 5.68
CA LYS A 2 -1.00 -22.02 5.06
C LYS A 2 -1.50 -21.86 3.62
N ARG A 3 -1.77 -20.63 3.18
CA ARG A 3 -2.00 -20.30 1.75
C ARG A 3 -0.81 -20.86 0.97
N THR A 4 -1.04 -21.92 0.20
CA THR A 4 0.05 -22.59 -0.51
C THR A 4 0.22 -21.91 -1.87
N ILE A 5 1.45 -21.64 -2.29
CA ILE A 5 1.73 -21.00 -3.59
C ILE A 5 1.05 -21.75 -4.72
N LYS A 6 1.08 -23.08 -4.68
CA LYS A 6 0.40 -23.97 -5.64
C LYS A 6 -1.11 -23.70 -5.74
N PHE A 7 -1.77 -23.46 -4.62
CA PHE A 7 -3.22 -23.18 -4.60
C PHE A 7 -3.54 -21.85 -5.28
N LEU A 8 -2.79 -20.79 -4.95
CA LEU A 8 -3.00 -19.46 -5.53
C LEU A 8 -2.64 -19.42 -7.03
N CYS A 9 -1.58 -20.12 -7.45
CA CYS A 9 -1.26 -20.27 -8.87
C CYS A 9 -2.35 -21.04 -9.63
N ALA A 10 -2.84 -22.15 -9.08
CA ALA A 10 -3.93 -22.92 -9.69
C ALA A 10 -5.21 -22.09 -9.82
N LEU A 11 -5.58 -21.34 -8.78
CA LEU A 11 -6.73 -20.43 -8.81
C LEU A 11 -6.59 -19.35 -9.89
N SER A 12 -5.38 -18.78 -10.06
CA SER A 12 -5.08 -17.78 -11.10
C SER A 12 -5.09 -18.37 -12.52
N ALA A 13 -4.99 -19.70 -12.64
CA ALA A 13 -5.09 -20.41 -13.91
C ALA A 13 -6.49 -20.98 -14.17
N GLY A 14 -7.46 -20.82 -13.24
CA GLY A 14 -8.80 -21.39 -13.36
C GLY A 14 -8.87 -22.90 -13.11
N HIS A 15 -7.89 -23.49 -12.43
CA HIS A 15 -7.87 -24.92 -12.12
C HIS A 15 -8.61 -25.23 -10.80
N GLU A 16 -9.51 -26.21 -10.84
CA GLU A 16 -10.39 -26.60 -9.73
C GLU A 16 -9.78 -27.64 -8.75
N ASP A 17 -8.53 -28.03 -8.97
CA ASP A 17 -7.85 -29.19 -8.33
C ASP A 17 -7.66 -29.11 -6.79
N SER A 18 -8.24 -28.13 -6.08
CA SER A 18 -8.07 -27.98 -4.62
C SER A 18 -9.27 -27.42 -3.86
N TYR A 19 -10.50 -27.79 -4.23
CA TYR A 19 -11.71 -27.38 -3.51
C TYR A 19 -11.73 -27.78 -2.03
N ARG A 20 -11.07 -28.88 -1.65
CA ARG A 20 -11.15 -29.45 -0.29
C ARG A 20 -10.41 -28.63 0.79
N LEU A 21 -9.63 -27.64 0.40
CA LEU A 21 -8.91 -26.73 1.31
C LEU A 21 -9.59 -25.37 1.46
N ALA A 22 -10.73 -25.16 0.79
CA ALA A 22 -11.33 -23.84 0.60
C ALA A 22 -12.19 -23.38 1.78
N ASP A 23 -12.98 -24.24 2.42
CA ASP A 23 -13.99 -23.80 3.41
C ASP A 23 -13.42 -22.97 4.57
N ASP A 24 -12.31 -23.41 5.18
CA ASP A 24 -11.62 -22.67 6.25
C ASP A 24 -11.05 -21.34 5.75
N MET A 25 -10.57 -21.32 4.50
CA MET A 25 -9.99 -20.13 3.88
C MET A 25 -11.07 -19.13 3.48
N GLU A 26 -12.19 -19.58 2.91
CA GLU A 26 -13.33 -18.77 2.48
C GLU A 26 -13.89 -17.97 3.67
N LYS A 27 -14.01 -18.60 4.84
CA LYS A 27 -14.34 -17.90 6.09
C LYS A 27 -13.25 -16.96 6.57
N GLN A 28 -12.00 -17.38 6.53
CA GLN A 28 -10.89 -16.58 7.08
C GLN A 28 -10.57 -15.34 6.23
N TYR A 29 -10.82 -15.39 4.93
CA TYR A 29 -10.49 -14.32 3.97
C TYR A 29 -11.71 -13.73 3.27
N GLU A 30 -12.91 -14.11 3.72
CA GLU A 30 -14.19 -13.56 3.26
C GLU A 30 -14.31 -13.55 1.73
N PHE A 31 -14.05 -14.71 1.12
CA PHE A 31 -14.16 -14.92 -0.33
C PHE A 31 -14.95 -16.20 -0.62
N SER A 32 -15.42 -16.33 -1.86
CA SER A 32 -15.92 -17.60 -2.37
C SER A 32 -15.00 -18.14 -3.46
N LEU A 33 -14.54 -19.37 -3.30
CA LEU A 33 -13.72 -20.06 -4.30
C LEU A 33 -14.48 -20.20 -5.62
N TYR A 34 -15.79 -20.48 -5.55
CA TYR A 34 -16.63 -20.61 -6.73
C TYR A 34 -16.69 -19.31 -7.54
N ASP A 35 -16.95 -18.18 -6.89
CA ASP A 35 -16.96 -16.87 -7.55
C ASP A 35 -15.59 -16.54 -8.14
N SER A 36 -14.51 -16.77 -7.38
CA SER A 36 -13.16 -16.52 -7.86
C SER A 36 -12.79 -17.38 -9.08
N LEU A 37 -13.17 -18.66 -9.09
CA LEU A 37 -12.98 -19.53 -10.26
C LEU A 37 -13.81 -19.06 -11.45
N ALA A 38 -15.08 -18.68 -11.23
CA ALA A 38 -15.94 -18.16 -12.30
C ALA A 38 -15.33 -16.90 -12.94
N LEU A 39 -14.74 -16.02 -12.12
CA LEU A 39 -14.08 -14.80 -12.60
C LEU A 39 -12.77 -15.09 -13.34
N THR A 40 -11.96 -16.04 -12.88
CA THR A 40 -10.70 -16.39 -13.55
C THR A 40 -10.91 -17.17 -14.84
N SER A 41 -11.93 -18.04 -14.87
CA SER A 41 -12.26 -18.86 -16.04
C SER A 41 -12.95 -18.08 -17.15
N ASP A 42 -13.38 -16.84 -16.89
CA ASP A 42 -13.97 -15.96 -17.90
C ASP A 42 -12.89 -15.43 -18.86
N PRO A 43 -12.91 -15.80 -20.15
CA PRO A 43 -11.87 -15.41 -21.11
C PRO A 43 -11.99 -13.95 -21.57
N THR A 44 -13.09 -13.26 -21.24
CA THR A 44 -13.30 -11.85 -21.60
C THR A 44 -12.68 -10.91 -20.56
N ARG A 45 -12.42 -11.42 -19.36
CA ARG A 45 -11.82 -10.66 -18.27
C ARG A 45 -10.29 -10.72 -18.34
N PRO A 46 -9.60 -9.57 -18.26
CA PRO A 46 -8.15 -9.58 -18.11
C PRO A 46 -7.77 -10.23 -16.79
N LYS A 47 -6.61 -10.90 -16.76
CA LYS A 47 -6.08 -11.45 -15.51
C LYS A 47 -5.91 -10.36 -14.46
N LEU A 48 -6.01 -10.75 -13.18
CA LEU A 48 -6.05 -9.82 -12.06
C LEU A 48 -4.92 -8.76 -12.06
N LEU A 49 -3.69 -9.17 -12.41
CA LEU A 49 -2.51 -8.30 -12.41
C LEU A 49 -2.09 -7.86 -13.81
N ALA A 50 -2.93 -8.06 -14.83
CA ALA A 50 -2.60 -7.71 -16.20
C ALA A 50 -2.24 -6.22 -16.33
N GLY A 51 -1.07 -5.94 -16.91
CA GLY A 51 -0.56 -4.58 -17.10
C GLY A 51 0.11 -3.97 -15.86
N LEU A 52 0.17 -4.69 -14.74
CA LEU A 52 0.88 -4.25 -13.54
C LEU A 52 2.29 -4.86 -13.44
N LYS A 53 3.23 -4.08 -12.92
CA LYS A 53 4.59 -4.48 -12.60
C LYS A 53 4.74 -4.55 -11.09
N ILE A 54 5.15 -5.70 -10.57
CA ILE A 54 5.25 -5.95 -9.14
C ILE A 54 6.71 -6.12 -8.75
N TYR A 55 7.20 -5.29 -7.83
CA TYR A 55 8.50 -5.46 -7.17
C TYR A 55 8.26 -5.96 -5.74
N THR A 56 9.15 -6.80 -5.20
CA THR A 56 9.05 -7.29 -3.81
C THR A 56 10.37 -7.09 -3.07
N THR A 57 10.33 -6.65 -1.81
CA THR A 57 11.54 -6.50 -0.99
C THR A 57 12.12 -7.88 -0.60
N PRO A 58 13.44 -8.01 -0.35
CA PRO A 58 14.08 -9.32 -0.15
C PRO A 58 13.56 -10.11 1.05
N LYS A 59 13.04 -9.45 2.10
CA LYS A 59 12.49 -10.11 3.30
C LYS A 59 10.98 -10.31 3.24
N THR A 60 10.37 -10.13 2.06
CA THR A 60 8.94 -10.36 1.92
C THR A 60 8.62 -11.83 2.17
N THR A 61 7.50 -12.10 2.83
CA THR A 61 6.94 -13.44 2.98
C THR A 61 5.59 -13.48 2.28
N PRO A 62 5.39 -14.36 1.26
CA PRO A 62 6.31 -15.40 0.77
C PRO A 62 7.54 -14.87 0.04
N LYS A 63 8.54 -15.74 -0.20
CA LYS A 63 9.85 -15.34 -0.74
C LYS A 63 9.69 -14.69 -2.12
N PRO A 64 10.62 -13.82 -2.56
CA PRO A 64 10.55 -13.18 -3.87
C PRO A 64 10.38 -14.16 -5.04
N ALA A 65 11.03 -15.33 -4.98
CA ALA A 65 10.87 -16.38 -6.00
C ALA A 65 9.43 -16.95 -6.05
N GLU A 66 8.81 -17.15 -4.89
CA GLU A 66 7.43 -17.63 -4.79
C GLU A 66 6.43 -16.53 -5.20
N MET A 67 6.69 -15.29 -4.80
CA MET A 67 5.89 -14.13 -5.22
C MET A 67 5.93 -13.93 -6.72
N LYS A 68 7.09 -14.15 -7.35
CA LYS A 68 7.22 -14.12 -8.81
C LYS A 68 6.26 -15.09 -9.47
N GLU A 69 6.22 -16.35 -9.04
CA GLU A 69 5.32 -17.35 -9.59
C GLU A 69 3.85 -16.92 -9.49
N LEU A 70 3.44 -16.35 -8.35
CA LEU A 70 2.08 -15.84 -8.15
C LEU A 70 1.75 -14.68 -9.10
N VAL A 71 2.67 -13.72 -9.22
CA VAL A 71 2.50 -12.53 -10.05
C VAL A 71 2.37 -12.93 -11.52
N GLU A 72 3.25 -13.79 -12.01
CA GLU A 72 3.23 -14.26 -13.40
C GLU A 72 1.98 -15.12 -13.69
N ALA A 73 1.57 -15.98 -12.75
CA ALA A 73 0.33 -16.76 -12.88
C ALA A 73 -0.90 -15.87 -13.03
N ALA A 74 -0.99 -14.81 -12.21
CA ALA A 74 -2.04 -13.81 -12.25
C ALA A 74 -1.86 -12.74 -13.36
N GLY A 75 -0.92 -12.92 -14.29
CA GLY A 75 -0.75 -12.11 -15.49
C GLY A 75 -0.01 -10.79 -15.31
N GLY A 76 0.60 -10.58 -14.16
CA GLY A 76 1.46 -9.43 -13.90
C GLY A 76 2.91 -9.67 -14.29
N GLN A 77 3.71 -8.61 -14.26
CA GLN A 77 5.14 -8.66 -14.54
C GLN A 77 5.93 -8.52 -13.24
N PHE A 78 6.76 -9.51 -12.91
CA PHE A 78 7.64 -9.42 -11.74
C PHE A 78 8.93 -8.64 -12.05
N LEU A 79 9.25 -7.65 -11.21
CA LEU A 79 10.50 -6.89 -11.27
C LEU A 79 11.52 -7.51 -10.30
N ALA A 80 12.61 -8.02 -10.84
CA ALA A 80 13.69 -8.59 -10.03
C ALA A 80 14.55 -7.50 -9.33
N ASN A 81 14.61 -6.31 -9.92
CA ASN A 81 15.39 -5.18 -9.42
C ASN A 81 14.48 -4.10 -8.84
N GLU A 82 15.02 -3.35 -7.88
CA GLU A 82 14.33 -2.21 -7.29
C GLU A 82 14.06 -1.14 -8.38
N PRO A 83 12.83 -0.61 -8.45
CA PRO A 83 12.52 0.43 -9.42
C PRO A 83 13.21 1.75 -9.01
N VAL A 84 14.18 2.16 -9.82
CA VAL A 84 14.95 3.42 -9.64
C VAL A 84 14.42 4.55 -10.51
N ASP A 85 13.75 4.23 -11.62
CA ASP A 85 13.28 5.21 -12.59
C ASP A 85 11.91 5.77 -12.20
N THR A 86 11.89 7.09 -11.99
CA THR A 86 10.72 7.85 -11.53
C THR A 86 9.74 8.15 -12.67
N ASP A 87 10.18 8.03 -13.92
CA ASP A 87 9.42 8.34 -15.13
C ASP A 87 8.48 7.21 -15.59
N ASN A 88 8.64 5.98 -15.07
CA ASN A 88 7.86 4.81 -15.49
C ASN A 88 7.09 4.16 -14.31
N LYS A 89 6.58 4.99 -13.40
CA LYS A 89 5.83 4.57 -12.20
C LYS A 89 4.44 4.02 -12.50
N GLU A 90 3.89 4.37 -13.66
CA GLU A 90 2.54 3.94 -14.03
C GLU A 90 2.48 2.41 -14.10
N GLY A 91 1.60 1.85 -13.27
CA GLY A 91 1.43 0.40 -13.13
C GLY A 91 2.47 -0.31 -12.25
N VAL A 92 3.41 0.38 -11.60
CA VAL A 92 4.37 -0.25 -10.67
C VAL A 92 3.82 -0.28 -9.24
N VAL A 93 3.76 -1.46 -8.64
CA VAL A 93 3.38 -1.69 -7.23
C VAL A 93 4.51 -2.40 -6.51
N VAL A 94 4.87 -1.89 -5.34
CA VAL A 94 5.92 -2.46 -4.48
C VAL A 94 5.24 -3.26 -3.39
N ILE A 95 5.66 -4.50 -3.17
CA ILE A 95 5.26 -5.34 -2.04
C ILE A 95 6.38 -5.32 -1.02
N GLY A 96 6.08 -4.74 0.14
CA GLY A 96 6.99 -4.60 1.25
C GLY A 96 6.61 -5.45 2.46
N CYS A 97 7.51 -5.45 3.44
CA CYS A 97 7.28 -6.05 4.76
C CYS A 97 7.88 -5.15 5.85
N LYS A 98 7.43 -5.33 7.10
CA LYS A 98 7.91 -4.56 8.25
C LYS A 98 9.41 -4.74 8.53
N GLU A 99 10.02 -5.81 8.05
CA GLU A 99 11.46 -6.05 8.21
C GLU A 99 12.34 -5.22 7.24
N ASP A 100 11.73 -4.69 6.18
CA ASP A 100 12.36 -3.85 5.14
C ASP A 100 11.77 -2.43 5.12
N ILE A 101 11.29 -1.93 6.28
CA ILE A 101 10.67 -0.60 6.42
C ILE A 101 11.50 0.50 5.76
N LYS A 102 12.84 0.47 5.88
CA LYS A 102 13.71 1.52 5.31
C LYS A 102 13.64 1.58 3.78
N ALA A 103 13.68 0.42 3.11
CA ALA A 103 13.56 0.33 1.65
C ALA A 103 12.15 0.76 1.22
N CYS A 104 11.14 0.27 1.95
CA CYS A 104 9.75 0.62 1.70
C CYS A 104 9.49 2.13 1.84
N GLN A 105 10.01 2.77 2.88
CA GLN A 105 9.92 4.22 3.09
C GLN A 105 10.59 5.01 1.96
N SER A 106 11.74 4.52 1.48
CA SER A 106 12.45 5.16 0.37
C SER A 106 11.63 5.08 -0.93
N LEU A 107 11.03 3.93 -1.21
CA LEU A 107 10.16 3.71 -2.38
C LEU A 107 8.86 4.53 -2.28
N ASP A 108 8.24 4.58 -1.10
CA ASP A 108 7.05 5.42 -0.85
C ASP A 108 7.39 6.92 -1.01
N ALA A 109 8.54 7.38 -0.51
CA ALA A 109 9.01 8.75 -0.69
C ALA A 109 9.32 9.10 -2.15
N MET A 110 9.74 8.12 -2.95
CA MET A 110 9.87 8.26 -4.40
C MET A 110 8.51 8.26 -5.10
N GLY A 111 7.40 7.99 -4.41
CA GLY A 111 6.04 8.02 -4.93
C GLY A 111 5.54 6.69 -5.50
N PHE A 112 6.20 5.57 -5.17
CA PHE A 112 5.69 4.23 -5.51
C PHE A 112 4.58 3.80 -4.53
N GLN A 113 3.65 2.98 -4.99
CA GLN A 113 2.63 2.40 -4.13
C GLN A 113 3.18 1.19 -3.38
N VAL A 114 3.41 1.33 -2.08
CA VAL A 114 3.92 0.25 -1.24
C VAL A 114 2.78 -0.46 -0.50
N MET A 115 2.60 -1.74 -0.84
CA MET A 115 1.56 -2.63 -0.34
C MET A 115 2.16 -3.78 0.49
N SER A 116 1.35 -4.42 1.32
CA SER A 116 1.72 -5.69 1.99
C SER A 116 1.56 -6.88 1.04
N SER A 117 2.16 -8.03 1.38
CA SER A 117 1.99 -9.28 0.60
C SER A 117 0.53 -9.73 0.48
N GLU A 118 -0.31 -9.36 1.44
CA GLU A 118 -1.76 -9.55 1.40
C GLU A 118 -2.42 -8.98 0.15
N PHE A 119 -1.89 -7.90 -0.43
CA PHE A 119 -2.42 -7.31 -1.66
C PHE A 119 -2.46 -8.32 -2.80
N ILE A 120 -1.41 -9.13 -2.96
CA ILE A 120 -1.34 -10.15 -4.00
C ILE A 120 -2.06 -11.42 -3.52
N LEU A 121 -1.77 -11.88 -2.30
CA LEU A 121 -2.30 -13.15 -1.80
C LEU A 121 -3.83 -13.13 -1.70
N THR A 122 -4.38 -12.14 -0.99
CA THR A 122 -5.81 -11.97 -0.80
C THR A 122 -6.47 -11.43 -2.07
N GLY A 123 -5.73 -10.66 -2.87
CA GLY A 123 -6.20 -10.21 -4.18
C GLY A 123 -6.51 -11.36 -5.12
N ILE A 124 -5.60 -12.35 -5.22
CA ILE A 124 -5.82 -13.57 -6.01
C ILE A 124 -6.99 -14.38 -5.44
N LEU A 125 -7.09 -14.50 -4.11
CA LEU A 125 -8.21 -15.22 -3.48
C LEU A 125 -9.58 -14.61 -3.80
N ARG A 126 -9.68 -13.28 -3.80
CA ARG A 126 -10.94 -12.54 -4.04
C ARG A 126 -11.14 -12.12 -5.49
N GLN A 127 -10.17 -12.41 -6.37
CA GLN A 127 -10.10 -11.87 -7.73
C GLN A 127 -10.33 -10.35 -7.80
N LYS A 128 -9.79 -9.61 -6.82
CA LYS A 128 -9.99 -8.18 -6.63
C LYS A 128 -8.79 -7.52 -5.96
N LEU A 129 -8.27 -6.43 -6.53
CA LEU A 129 -7.18 -5.65 -5.95
C LEU A 129 -7.71 -4.54 -5.04
N GLU A 130 -7.31 -4.54 -3.77
CA GLU A 130 -7.70 -3.51 -2.79
C GLU A 130 -6.49 -2.68 -2.34
N TYR A 131 -6.25 -1.58 -3.04
CA TYR A 131 -5.12 -0.68 -2.79
C TYR A 131 -5.24 0.09 -1.45
N ALA A 132 -6.45 0.40 -1.00
CA ALA A 132 -6.65 1.13 0.25
C ALA A 132 -6.43 0.23 1.48
N SER A 133 -6.87 -1.03 1.42
CA SER A 133 -6.87 -1.96 2.55
C SER A 133 -5.48 -2.52 2.89
N HIS A 134 -4.58 -2.55 1.91
CA HIS A 134 -3.27 -3.20 2.04
C HIS A 134 -2.08 -2.25 1.93
N LYS A 135 -2.33 -0.94 1.91
CA LYS A 135 -1.27 0.07 1.96
C LYS A 135 -0.50 -0.08 3.26
N LEU A 136 0.82 -0.23 3.15
CA LEU A 136 1.66 -0.20 4.34
C LEU A 136 1.82 1.25 4.76
N ASP A 137 1.24 1.59 5.90
CA ASP A 137 1.52 2.86 6.56
C ASP A 137 2.89 2.74 7.23
N PHE A 138 3.86 3.47 6.70
CA PHE A 138 5.14 3.63 7.35
C PHE A 138 5.07 4.93 8.14
N PRO A 139 5.23 4.90 9.47
CA PRO A 139 5.50 6.12 10.20
C PRO A 139 6.86 6.62 9.71
N GLY A 140 6.83 7.52 8.72
CA GLY A 140 7.99 8.34 8.39
C GLY A 140 8.40 9.12 9.64
N PRO A 141 9.64 9.65 9.70
CA PRO A 141 9.92 10.70 10.67
C PRO A 141 8.85 11.77 10.44
N ALA A 142 8.03 12.00 11.46
CA ALA A 142 6.79 12.75 11.38
C ALA A 142 6.87 13.81 10.28
N SER A 143 5.95 13.74 9.31
CA SER A 143 5.46 14.96 8.70
C SER A 143 4.93 15.79 9.85
N VAL A 144 5.83 16.57 10.47
CA VAL A 144 5.49 17.68 11.33
C VAL A 144 4.68 18.58 10.42
N SER A 145 3.37 18.39 10.45
CA SER A 145 2.45 19.46 10.09
C SER A 145 3.03 20.71 10.72
N PRO A 146 3.31 21.79 9.96
CA PRO A 146 3.72 23.03 10.59
C PRO A 146 2.68 23.31 11.69
N PRO A 147 3.11 23.61 12.94
CA PRO A 147 2.17 23.97 13.99
C PRO A 147 1.23 25.03 13.42
N PRO A 148 -0.08 25.00 13.73
CA PRO A 148 -1.00 26.01 13.24
C PRO A 148 -0.38 27.37 13.53
N VAL A 149 -0.05 28.11 12.46
CA VAL A 149 0.58 29.42 12.57
C VAL A 149 -0.34 30.24 13.44
N LEU A 150 0.06 30.45 14.69
CA LEU A 150 -0.64 31.29 15.63
C LEU A 150 -0.66 32.68 14.99
N ALA A 151 -1.82 33.08 14.48
CA ALA A 151 -2.00 34.38 13.88
C ALA A 151 -1.42 35.45 14.83
N PRO A 152 -0.62 36.40 14.35
CA PRO A 152 -0.15 37.50 15.19
C PRO A 152 -1.39 38.25 15.68
N GLY A 153 -1.68 38.12 16.98
CA GLY A 153 -2.73 38.88 17.64
C GLY A 153 -2.50 40.38 17.45
N PRO A 154 -3.57 41.18 17.36
CA PRO A 154 -3.46 42.60 17.06
C PRO A 154 -2.66 43.30 18.15
N SER A 155 -1.77 44.16 17.67
CA SER A 155 -0.80 44.96 18.40
C SER A 155 -1.44 45.73 19.57
N ALA A 156 -0.81 45.66 20.74
CA ALA A 156 -1.13 46.52 21.87
C ALA A 156 -0.92 48.01 21.52
N PRO A 157 -1.86 48.91 21.86
CA PRO A 157 -1.66 50.33 21.67
C PRO A 157 -0.63 50.88 22.66
N SER A 158 0.28 51.69 22.11
CA SER A 158 1.41 52.30 22.78
C SER A 158 1.00 53.26 23.90
N ARG A 159 1.65 53.11 25.05
CA ARG A 159 1.62 53.99 26.21
C ARG A 159 2.20 55.37 25.88
N THR A 160 1.36 56.35 25.58
CA THR A 160 1.79 57.77 25.55
C THR A 160 1.96 58.27 26.98
N LYS A 161 3.21 58.46 27.39
CA LYS A 161 3.57 59.24 28.57
C LYS A 161 3.13 60.69 28.35
N ARG A 162 2.20 61.22 29.15
CA ARG A 162 2.02 62.67 29.29
C ARG A 162 2.54 63.13 30.65
N LYS A 163 3.40 64.12 30.55
CA LYS A 163 4.37 64.61 31.50
C LYS A 163 3.75 65.66 32.42
N LEU A 164 4.08 65.55 33.70
CA LEU A 164 3.92 66.51 34.80
C LEU A 164 4.16 67.97 34.39
N ARG A 165 3.25 68.89 34.76
CA ARG A 165 3.57 70.29 35.10
C ARG A 165 2.63 70.84 36.20
N LYS A 166 3.25 71.49 37.19
CA LYS A 166 2.70 72.23 38.35
C LYS A 166 2.27 73.66 37.97
N SER A 167 1.30 74.23 38.68
CA SER A 167 1.17 75.64 39.19
C SER A 167 -0.31 75.90 39.56
N SER A 168 -0.67 76.18 40.82
CA SER A 168 -0.64 77.46 41.57
C SER A 168 -1.80 78.42 41.26
N ALA A 169 -2.31 79.04 42.34
CA ALA A 169 -3.40 80.04 42.49
C ALA A 169 -4.80 79.41 42.61
N LEU A 170 -5.62 79.68 43.64
CA LEU A 170 -5.76 80.80 44.58
C LEU A 170 -5.90 80.32 46.03
#